data_AF-A0A2Z5U3V3-F1
#
_entry.id   AF-A0A2Z5U3V3-F1
#
_cell.length_a   1.000
_cell.length_b   1.000
_cell.length_c   1.000
_cell.angle_alpha   90.00
_cell.angle_beta   90.00
_cell.angle_gamma   90.00
#
_symmetry.space_group_name_H-M   'P 1'
#
loop_
_entity.id
_entity.type
_entity.pdbx_description
1 polymer ?
#
loop_
_entity_poly.entity_id
_entity_poly.type
_entity_poly.pdbx_seq_one_letter_code
_entity_poly.pdbx_strand_id
1 'polypeptide(L)'
;MYNLKDCLLELQNIRIEFSKLSSYDNVWDFENLEESAPWGNQICSEIKLLSDYFITLNGSNLLDVMIRVFEHAISVEKPFEISTI
;
A
#
# COMPACT_ATOMS: atom_id res chain seq x y z
N MET A 1 -17.74 1.66 -13.71
CA MET A 1 -17.61 0.63 -12.66
C MET A 1 -16.29 -0.07 -12.90
N TYR A 2 -15.32 0.11 -12.00
CA TYR A 2 -14.01 -0.53 -12.15
C TYR A 2 -14.13 -2.04 -11.89
N ASN A 3 -13.42 -2.84 -12.67
CA ASN A 3 -13.38 -4.28 -12.53
C ASN A 3 -12.39 -4.65 -11.43
N LEU A 4 -12.86 -5.39 -10.41
CA LEU A 4 -12.05 -5.74 -9.25
C LEU A 4 -10.81 -6.58 -9.61
N LYS A 5 -10.86 -7.37 -10.68
CA LYS A 5 -9.69 -8.10 -11.18
C LYS A 5 -8.62 -7.16 -11.73
N ASP A 6 -9.03 -6.11 -12.43
CA ASP A 6 -8.10 -5.11 -12.98
C ASP A 6 -7.49 -4.29 -11.83
N CYS A 7 -8.28 -3.94 -10.82
CA CYS A 7 -7.78 -3.29 -9.60
C CYS A 7 -6.79 -4.17 -8.83
N LEU A 8 -7.03 -5.48 -8.73
CA LEU A 8 -6.09 -6.42 -8.12
C LEU A 8 -4.77 -6.47 -8.88
N LEU A 9 -4.82 -6.54 -10.21
CA LEU A 9 -3.63 -6.54 -11.05
C LEU A 9 -2.85 -5.23 -10.90
N GLU A 10 -3.53 -4.08 -10.89
CA GLU A 10 -2.90 -2.78 -10.70
C GLU A 10 -2.21 -2.68 -9.33
N LEU A 11 -2.88 -3.12 -8.26
CA LEU A 11 -2.31 -3.12 -6.92
C LEU A 11 -1.09 -4.05 -6.79
N GLN A 12 -1.12 -5.22 -7.45
CA GLN A 12 0.03 -6.13 -7.53
C GLN A 12 1.20 -5.48 -8.26
N ASN A 13 0.95 -4.77 -9.36
CA ASN A 13 1.99 -4.02 -10.09
C ASN A 13 2.58 -2.90 -9.24
N ILE A 14 1.77 -2.13 -8.51
CA ILE A 14 2.25 -1.10 -7.57
C ILE A 14 3.18 -1.72 -6.54
N ARG A 15 2.80 -2.86 -5.95
CA ARG A 15 3.64 -3.58 -4.98
C ARG A 15 4.98 -3.99 -5.60
N ILE A 16 4.99 -4.47 -6.84
CA ILE A 16 6.22 -4.86 -7.55
C ILE A 16 7.11 -3.63 -7.80
N GLU A 17 6.55 -2.53 -8.30
CA GLU A 17 7.35 -1.33 -8.56
C GLU A 17 7.89 -0.72 -7.25
N PHE A 18 7.10 -0.69 -6.19
CA PHE A 18 7.55 -0.23 -4.87
C PHE A 18 8.63 -1.14 -4.25
N SER A 19 8.68 -2.42 -4.62
CA SER A 19 9.74 -3.34 -4.15
C SER A 19 11.12 -3.01 -4.73
N LYS A 20 11.18 -2.17 -5.78
CA LYS A 20 12.43 -1.71 -6.40
C LYS A 20 12.96 -0.42 -5.76
N LEU A 21 12.19 0.19 -4.87
CA LEU A 21 12.50 1.47 -4.22
C LEU A 21 12.85 1.25 -2.75
N SER A 22 13.72 2.10 -2.22
CA SER A 22 14.02 2.14 -0.80
C SER A 22 12.84 2.71 -0.01
N SER A 23 12.70 2.30 1.26
CA SER A 23 11.81 2.95 2.21
C SER A 23 12.11 4.45 2.41
N TYR A 24 13.33 4.91 2.12
CA TYR A 24 13.70 6.33 2.15
C TYR A 24 13.28 7.10 0.89
N ASP A 25 12.86 6.42 -0.18
CA ASP A 25 12.33 7.04 -1.40
C ASP A 25 10.83 7.41 -1.26
N ASN A 26 10.30 7.40 -0.03
CA ASN A 26 8.90 7.73 0.21
C ASN A 26 8.66 9.24 -0.04
N VAL A 27 7.51 9.55 -0.64
CA VAL A 27 7.01 10.91 -0.79
C VAL A 27 5.87 11.09 0.20
N TRP A 28 6.04 12.00 1.16
CA TRP A 28 5.02 12.30 2.16
C TRP A 28 3.91 13.18 1.60
N ASP A 29 4.32 14.28 0.95
CA ASP A 29 3.41 15.21 0.30
C ASP A 29 3.81 15.36 -1.18
N PHE A 30 2.87 15.11 -2.08
CA PHE A 30 3.10 15.24 -3.51
C PHE A 30 3.06 16.70 -3.98
N GLU A 31 2.42 17.60 -3.22
CA GLU A 31 2.38 19.03 -3.48
C GLU A 31 3.63 19.74 -2.92
N ASN A 32 4.29 19.14 -1.92
CA ASN A 32 5.52 19.64 -1.32
C ASN A 32 6.58 18.54 -1.13
N LEU A 33 7.44 18.36 -2.14
CA LEU A 33 8.48 17.31 -2.15
C LEU A 33 9.58 17.50 -1.10
N GLU A 34 9.69 18.69 -0.49
CA GLU A 34 10.63 18.95 0.60
C GLU A 34 10.06 18.53 1.97
N GLU A 35 8.75 18.28 2.05
CA GLU A 35 8.13 17.77 3.26
C GLU A 35 8.44 16.29 3.49
N SER A 36 8.71 15.96 4.74
CA SER A 36 8.96 14.60 5.19
C SER A 36 7.84 14.14 6.12
N ALA A 37 7.67 12.83 6.22
CA ALA A 37 6.70 12.25 7.14
C ALA A 37 6.97 12.71 8.59
N PRO A 38 5.95 12.77 9.47
CA PRO A 38 6.10 13.23 10.85
C PRO A 38 7.18 12.49 11.67
N TRP A 39 7.53 11.27 11.27
CA TRP A 39 8.59 10.45 11.87
C TRP A 39 9.96 10.59 11.20
N GLY A 40 10.07 11.40 10.13
CA GLY A 40 11.31 11.60 9.36
C GLY A 40 11.97 10.28 8.96
N ASN A 41 13.27 10.16 9.26
CA ASN A 41 14.07 8.97 8.96
C ASN A 41 14.01 7.88 10.04
N GLN A 42 13.14 8.00 11.05
CA GLN A 42 12.97 7.02 12.13
C GLN A 42 12.10 5.84 11.69
N ILE A 43 12.45 5.23 10.55
CA ILE A 43 11.78 4.06 9.98
C ILE A 43 12.37 2.80 10.66
N CYS A 44 11.52 1.80 10.92
CA CYS A 44 11.97 0.50 11.45
C CYS A 44 13.04 -0.11 10.54
N SER A 45 14.15 -0.60 11.11
CA SER A 45 15.29 -1.15 10.36
C SER A 45 14.97 -2.38 9.51
N GLU A 46 13.85 -3.04 9.80
CA GLU A 46 13.35 -4.17 9.03
C GLU A 46 12.61 -3.73 7.75
N ILE A 47 12.10 -2.48 7.72
CA ILE A 47 11.39 -1.89 6.57
C ILE A 47 12.43 -1.26 5.63
N LYS A 48 12.90 -2.06 4.67
CA LYS A 48 13.94 -1.66 3.71
C LYS A 48 13.40 -1.15 2.39
N LEU A 49 12.27 -1.70 1.97
CA LEU A 49 11.66 -1.43 0.66
C LEU A 49 10.38 -0.62 0.83
N LEU A 50 10.05 0.21 -0.16
CA LEU A 50 8.82 1.00 -0.13
C LEU A 50 7.58 0.10 -0.14
N SER A 51 7.67 -1.09 -0.74
CA SER A 51 6.57 -2.07 -0.71
C SER A 51 6.20 -2.52 0.69
N ASP A 52 7.12 -2.39 1.66
CA ASP A 52 6.95 -2.82 3.04
C ASP A 52 6.70 -1.64 4.01
N TYR A 53 6.58 -0.41 3.48
CA TYR A 53 6.53 0.82 4.25
C TYR A 53 5.18 1.09 4.92
N PHE A 54 4.08 0.74 4.24
CA PHE A 54 2.74 1.06 4.70
C PHE A 54 2.24 0.00 5.67
N ILE A 55 2.33 0.30 6.97
CA ILE A 55 1.96 -0.62 8.05
C ILE A 55 0.66 -0.17 8.71
N THR A 56 -0.28 -1.11 8.85
CA THR A 56 -1.54 -0.93 9.56
C THR A 56 -1.31 -0.87 11.07
N LEU A 57 -2.31 -0.40 11.83
CA LEU A 57 -2.24 -0.34 13.30
C LEU A 57 -1.90 -1.69 13.96
N ASN A 58 -2.31 -2.80 13.36
CA ASN A 58 -2.01 -4.15 13.86
C ASN A 58 -0.69 -4.75 13.32
N GLY A 59 0.17 -3.94 12.70
CA GLY A 59 1.49 -4.36 12.24
C GLY A 59 1.50 -5.11 10.90
N SER A 60 0.38 -5.15 10.17
CA SER A 60 0.32 -5.80 8.85
C SER A 60 0.71 -4.83 7.74
N ASN A 61 1.28 -5.34 6.66
CA ASN A 61 1.46 -4.56 5.45
C ASN A 61 0.10 -4.23 4.80
N LEU A 62 -0.16 -2.96 4.52
CA LEU A 62 -1.42 -2.47 3.96
C LEU A 62 -1.69 -3.03 2.56
N LEU A 63 -0.68 -3.07 1.69
CA LEU A 63 -0.84 -3.61 0.32
C LEU A 63 -1.23 -5.09 0.37
N ASP A 64 -0.59 -5.87 1.25
CA ASP A 64 -0.93 -7.28 1.43
C ASP A 64 -2.35 -7.48 2.00
N VAL A 65 -2.80 -6.60 2.91
CA VAL A 65 -4.19 -6.59 3.40
C VAL A 65 -5.16 -6.32 2.26
N MET A 66 -4.91 -5.29 1.45
CA MET A 66 -5.78 -4.92 0.33
C MET A 66 -5.83 -6.02 -0.74
N ILE A 67 -4.68 -6.61 -1.10
CA ILE A 67 -4.60 -7.75 -2.03
C ILE A 67 -5.48 -8.90 -1.54
N ARG A 68 -5.33 -9.32 -0.28
CA ARG A 68 -6.16 -10.40 0.31
C ARG A 68 -7.64 -10.08 0.29
N VAL A 69 -8.02 -8.83 0.55
CA VAL A 69 -9.43 -8.41 0.53
C VAL A 69 -9.99 -8.45 -0.89
N PHE A 70 -9.23 -8.01 -1.89
CA PHE A 70 -9.66 -8.07 -3.30
C PHE A 70 -9.79 -9.51 -3.77
N GLU A 71 -8.80 -10.36 -3.49
CA GLU A 71 -8.85 -11.80 -3.78
C GLU A 71 -10.08 -12.45 -3.15
N HIS A 72 -10.36 -12.13 -1.88
CA HIS A 72 -11.53 -12.64 -1.18
C HIS A 72 -12.84 -12.18 -1.85
N ALA A 73 -13.00 -10.87 -2.09
CA ALA A 73 -14.19 -10.32 -2.71
C ALA A 73 -14.44 -10.88 -4.12
N ILE A 74 -13.39 -11.11 -4.92
CA ILE A 74 -13.46 -11.83 -6.21
C ILE A 74 -13.96 -13.25 -5.99
N SER A 75 -13.41 -13.97 -5.00
CA SER A 75 -13.75 -15.38 -4.73
C SER A 75 -15.20 -15.59 -4.29
N VAL A 76 -15.80 -14.60 -3.61
CA VAL A 76 -17.19 -14.66 -3.13
C VAL A 76 -18.17 -13.88 -4.02
N GLU A 77 -17.70 -13.33 -5.15
CA GLU A 77 -18.47 -12.50 -6.08
C GLU A 77 -19.20 -11.33 -5.38
N LYS A 78 -18.55 -10.72 -4.40
CA LYS A 78 -19.11 -9.58 -3.66
C LYS A 78 -18.54 -8.26 -4.15
N PRO A 79 -19.36 -7.19 -4.19
CA PRO A 79 -18.85 -5.85 -4.39
C PRO A 79 -17.90 -5.47 -3.25
N PHE A 80 -16.87 -4.71 -3.58
CA PHE A 80 -15.92 -4.15 -2.64
C PHE A 80 -16.21 -2.66 -2.46
N GLU A 81 -16.21 -2.19 -1.21
CA GLU A 81 -16.42 -0.79 -0.86
C GLU A 81 -15.42 -0.37 0.22
N ILE A 82 -14.74 0.76 0.00
CA ILE A 82 -13.93 1.44 1.02
C ILE A 82 -14.78 2.58 1.57
N SER A 83 -15.00 2.56 2.88
CA SER A 83 -15.66 3.64 3.60
C SER A 83 -14.69 4.25 4.60
N THR A 84 -14.84 5.55 4.82
CA THR A 84 -14.26 6.23 5.98
C THR A 84 -15.11 5.91 7.21
N ILE A 85 -14.45 5.76 8.37
CA ILE A 85 -15.13 5.61 9.67
C ILE A 85 -15.81 6.94 10.04
#